data_AF-A0AAN6D5C3-F1
#
_entry.id   AF-A0AAN6D5C3-F1
#
_cell.length_a   1.000
_cell.length_b   1.000
_cell.length_c   1.000
_cell.angle_alpha   90.00
_cell.angle_beta   90.00
_cell.angle_gamma   90.00
#
_symmetry.space_group_name_H-M   'P 1'
#
loop_
_entity.id
_entity.type
_entity.pdbx_description
1 polymer ?
#
loop_
_entity_poly.entity_id
_entity_poly.type
_entity_poly.pdbx_seq_one_letter_code
_entity_poly.pdbx_strand_id
1 'polypeptide(L)'
;MSSTDSYGRRTWDEAEYAERARQRQQQGNQSADLASQKNVRKFFESRREQLEKVEKFNSVTFVGSMNAKEASFFCDVCNRRFKDDLKFVEHLNSKEHLVNSGFSHESELQREVTLEQVKERLRQLKAKMERSREKAPEVDFATGVQQMREKYEQQKQKKKAKKRKRQERQDPDVDAEDLEVKKLMGFGSFKNKDEKREFRISNLKDASLIGLNSVTLAFLTNDRYEEIEQWIDDIRQFPGQVIISIGGATGEYPSDCRSVEEEASRLIELVARAGFTGIDLDIEGTVLERHSKVAKIAKIINLVQSHFGEQFYVSLTLPIEFEGGLNDDALWALNMMISSKVHLNVVNAMIMDYYTKLPHGSNWGAENIRVLKEMNRQLRLNLHLTEEQAWRMTGLCPMIGYNDDNTVFSLEDFDRVLAFAKSKNVALVTYWAINRDQVAPTRDMLKLKKNVYAFSNAQSRDLEYCRKVQDYFH
;
A
#
# COMPACT_ATOMS: atom_id res chain seq x y z
N MET A 1 24.39 -52.13 -39.09
CA MET A 1 24.09 -52.26 -40.56
C MET A 1 22.62 -52.63 -40.64
N SER A 2 21.77 -51.83 -41.31
CA SER A 2 20.32 -52.04 -41.29
C SER A 2 19.91 -53.35 -41.96
N SER A 3 19.26 -54.26 -41.24
CA SER A 3 18.54 -55.36 -41.85
C SER A 3 17.30 -54.83 -42.60
N THR A 4 16.89 -55.52 -43.64
CA THR A 4 15.75 -55.18 -44.49
C THR A 4 14.68 -56.24 -44.31
N ASP A 5 13.42 -55.84 -44.10
CA ASP A 5 12.29 -56.78 -44.06
C ASP A 5 12.00 -57.33 -45.47
N SER A 6 11.24 -58.42 -45.58
CA SER A 6 10.82 -59.08 -46.83
C SER A 6 10.12 -58.17 -47.87
N TYR A 7 9.73 -56.95 -47.50
CA TYR A 7 9.19 -55.89 -48.36
C TYR A 7 10.19 -54.75 -48.67
N GLY A 8 11.49 -54.91 -48.38
CA GLY A 8 12.55 -53.98 -48.77
C GLY A 8 12.61 -52.67 -47.98
N ARG A 9 11.89 -52.57 -46.86
CA ARG A 9 11.94 -51.40 -45.96
C ARG A 9 13.09 -51.55 -44.96
N ARG A 10 13.87 -50.49 -44.79
CA ARG A 10 14.93 -50.42 -43.77
C ARG A 10 14.28 -50.35 -42.40
N THR A 11 14.46 -51.38 -41.60
CA THR A 11 14.00 -51.42 -40.20
C THR A 11 15.13 -50.97 -39.29
N TRP A 12 14.80 -50.12 -38.33
CA TRP A 12 15.73 -49.65 -37.31
C TRP A 12 16.01 -50.80 -36.35
N ASP A 13 17.29 -51.14 -36.17
CA ASP A 13 17.68 -52.16 -35.20
C ASP A 13 17.61 -51.54 -33.80
N GLU A 14 16.49 -51.76 -33.10
CA GLU A 14 16.25 -51.23 -31.76
C GLU A 14 17.36 -51.59 -30.77
N ALA A 15 18.03 -52.73 -30.92
CA ALA A 15 19.12 -53.15 -30.05
C ALA A 15 20.38 -52.31 -30.31
N GLU A 16 20.75 -52.11 -31.59
CA GLU A 16 21.91 -51.27 -31.97
C GLU A 16 21.71 -49.81 -31.52
N TYR A 17 20.49 -49.29 -31.64
CA TYR A 17 20.17 -47.92 -31.21
C TYR A 17 20.09 -47.78 -29.68
N ALA A 18 19.57 -48.78 -28.97
CA ALA A 18 19.57 -48.81 -27.51
C ALA A 18 20.99 -48.90 -26.94
N GLU A 19 21.89 -49.62 -27.61
CA GLU A 19 23.29 -49.74 -27.19
C GLU A 19 24.09 -48.47 -27.49
N ARG A 20 23.86 -47.82 -28.63
CA ARG A 20 24.38 -46.47 -28.91
C ARG A 20 23.86 -45.42 -27.93
N ALA A 21 22.60 -45.51 -27.49
CA ALA A 21 22.05 -44.62 -26.47
C ALA A 21 22.74 -44.82 -25.11
N ARG A 22 22.99 -46.08 -24.71
CA ARG A 22 23.76 -46.41 -23.49
C ARG A 22 25.20 -45.93 -23.56
N GLN A 23 25.88 -46.07 -24.70
CA GLN A 23 27.24 -45.54 -24.89
C GLN A 23 27.30 -44.01 -24.80
N ARG A 24 26.29 -43.29 -25.33
CA ARG A 24 26.17 -41.83 -25.17
C ARG A 24 25.94 -41.41 -23.71
N GLN A 25 25.13 -42.16 -22.97
CA GLN A 25 24.94 -41.93 -21.52
C GLN A 25 26.24 -42.17 -20.73
N GLN A 26 26.99 -43.23 -21.04
CA GLN A 26 28.25 -43.52 -20.35
C GLN A 26 29.35 -42.51 -20.68
N GLN A 27 29.44 -42.03 -21.93
CA GLN A 27 30.37 -40.95 -22.31
C GLN A 27 29.96 -39.60 -21.68
N GLY A 28 28.67 -39.32 -21.55
CA GLY A 28 28.16 -38.14 -20.85
C GLY A 28 28.54 -38.13 -19.36
N ASN A 29 28.44 -39.28 -18.68
CA ASN A 29 28.75 -39.39 -17.24
C ASN A 29 30.25 -39.23 -16.92
N GLN A 30 31.17 -39.73 -17.77
CA GLN A 30 32.61 -39.61 -17.49
C GLN A 30 33.14 -38.17 -17.63
N SER A 31 32.50 -37.33 -18.45
CA SER A 31 32.86 -35.90 -18.58
C SER A 31 32.20 -34.97 -17.54
N ALA A 32 31.20 -35.45 -16.80
CA ALA A 32 30.35 -34.64 -15.95
C ALA A 32 30.84 -34.48 -14.49
N ASP A 33 31.70 -35.39 -13.99
CA ASP A 33 31.91 -35.52 -12.55
C ASP A 33 32.99 -34.62 -11.91
N LEU A 34 33.82 -33.91 -12.69
CA LEU A 34 34.83 -32.99 -12.13
C LEU A 34 34.66 -31.52 -12.52
N ALA A 35 33.87 -31.22 -13.55
CA ALA A 35 33.63 -29.85 -14.03
C ALA A 35 32.29 -29.24 -13.57
N SER A 36 31.29 -30.05 -13.21
CA SER A 36 29.91 -29.59 -12.96
C SER A 36 29.72 -28.89 -11.60
N GLN A 37 30.30 -29.41 -10.51
CA GLN A 37 30.08 -28.82 -9.18
C GLN A 37 30.72 -27.43 -9.00
N LYS A 38 31.80 -27.11 -9.72
CA LYS A 38 32.41 -25.77 -9.70
C LYS A 38 31.65 -24.72 -10.52
N ASN A 39 30.82 -25.13 -11.48
CA ASN A 39 30.13 -24.23 -12.40
C ASN A 39 28.76 -23.76 -11.88
N VAL A 40 28.03 -24.58 -11.12
CA VAL A 40 26.69 -24.21 -10.60
C VAL A 40 26.77 -23.05 -9.60
N ARG A 41 27.75 -23.06 -8.69
CA ARG A 41 27.92 -22.00 -7.69
C ARG A 41 28.33 -20.66 -8.33
N LYS A 42 29.25 -20.72 -9.31
CA LYS A 42 29.64 -19.55 -10.12
C LYS A 42 28.49 -19.01 -10.96
N PHE A 43 27.59 -19.87 -11.45
CA PHE A 43 26.39 -19.44 -12.15
C PHE A 43 25.44 -18.65 -11.23
N PHE A 44 25.17 -19.14 -10.01
CA PHE A 44 24.35 -18.40 -9.05
C PHE A 44 25.00 -17.08 -8.60
N GLU A 45 26.32 -17.04 -8.44
CA GLU A 45 27.06 -15.81 -8.12
C GLU A 45 27.03 -14.81 -9.28
N SER A 46 27.28 -15.26 -10.52
CA SER A 46 27.21 -14.43 -11.73
C SER A 46 25.79 -13.90 -11.98
N ARG A 47 24.78 -14.75 -11.80
CA ARG A 47 23.36 -14.38 -11.89
C ARG A 47 22.99 -13.34 -10.84
N ARG A 48 23.46 -13.50 -9.60
CA ARG A 48 23.22 -12.53 -8.53
C ARG A 48 23.86 -11.18 -8.85
N GLU A 49 25.07 -11.18 -9.40
CA GLU A 49 25.76 -9.96 -9.82
C GLU A 49 25.05 -9.26 -10.98
N GLN A 50 24.51 -10.03 -11.95
CA GLN A 50 23.72 -9.48 -13.06
C GLN A 50 22.39 -8.90 -12.59
N LEU A 51 21.71 -9.52 -11.62
CA LEU A 51 20.48 -9.00 -11.01
C LEU A 51 20.74 -7.74 -10.17
N GLU A 52 21.84 -7.70 -9.41
CA GLU A 52 22.25 -6.48 -8.68
C GLU A 52 22.59 -5.33 -9.62
N LYS A 53 23.13 -5.61 -10.82
CA LYS A 53 23.35 -4.60 -11.86
C LYS A 53 22.04 -4.04 -12.41
N VAL A 54 21.01 -4.89 -12.62
CA VAL A 54 19.66 -4.48 -13.03
C VAL A 54 18.98 -3.64 -11.94
N GLU A 55 19.10 -4.02 -10.67
CA GLU A 55 18.57 -3.23 -9.55
C GLU A 55 19.25 -1.85 -9.44
N LYS A 56 20.58 -1.80 -9.66
CA LYS A 56 21.33 -0.53 -9.67
C LYS A 56 20.96 0.35 -10.87
N PHE A 57 20.73 -0.23 -12.05
CA PHE A 57 20.32 0.53 -13.24
C PHE A 57 18.93 1.16 -13.06
N ASN A 58 18.00 0.47 -12.39
CA ASN A 58 16.68 1.03 -12.02
C ASN A 58 16.72 2.11 -10.93
N SER A 59 17.87 2.29 -10.25
CA SER A 59 18.06 3.28 -9.20
C SER A 59 18.67 4.61 -9.66
N VAL A 60 19.11 4.71 -10.92
CA VAL A 60 19.73 5.92 -11.49
C VAL A 60 18.82 6.51 -12.57
N THR A 61 18.16 7.63 -12.28
CA THR A 61 17.47 8.45 -13.29
C THR A 61 18.50 9.25 -14.08
N PHE A 62 18.70 8.90 -15.35
CA PHE A 62 19.53 9.69 -16.26
C PHE A 62 18.71 10.84 -16.85
N VAL A 63 19.19 12.08 -16.67
CA VAL A 63 18.74 13.28 -17.39
C VAL A 63 19.79 13.57 -18.46
N GLY A 64 19.49 13.26 -19.72
CA GLY A 64 20.33 13.60 -20.87
C GLY A 64 20.40 12.52 -21.96
N SER A 65 20.35 12.94 -23.21
CA SER A 65 20.46 12.09 -24.40
C SER A 65 21.88 11.58 -24.57
N MET A 66 22.14 10.30 -24.28
CA MET A 66 23.40 9.62 -24.62
C MET A 66 23.19 8.44 -25.58
N ASN A 67 24.27 8.13 -26.32
CA ASN A 67 24.31 7.20 -27.43
C ASN A 67 23.79 5.79 -27.07
N ALA A 68 23.06 5.18 -28.00
CA ALA A 68 22.38 3.88 -27.85
C ALA A 68 23.25 2.66 -27.45
N LYS A 69 24.57 2.84 -27.25
CA LYS A 69 25.50 1.79 -26.79
C LYS A 69 25.56 1.64 -25.27
N GLU A 70 25.15 2.65 -24.49
CA GLU A 70 25.26 2.69 -23.03
C GLU A 70 23.97 2.26 -22.28
N ALA A 71 22.83 2.17 -22.97
CA ALA A 71 21.53 1.84 -22.40
C ALA A 71 21.02 0.45 -22.82
N SER A 72 21.88 -0.57 -22.82
CA SER A 72 21.50 -1.92 -23.24
C SER A 72 22.24 -3.00 -22.46
N PHE A 73 21.51 -3.98 -21.91
CA PHE A 73 22.05 -5.14 -21.21
C PHE A 73 22.65 -6.13 -22.20
N PHE A 74 23.74 -6.77 -21.85
CA PHE A 74 24.40 -7.75 -22.70
C PHE A 74 24.59 -9.07 -21.94
N CYS A 75 24.21 -10.17 -22.57
CA CYS A 75 24.43 -11.51 -22.03
C CYS A 75 25.69 -12.11 -22.63
N ASP A 76 26.73 -12.32 -21.82
CA ASP A 76 27.99 -12.93 -22.28
C ASP A 76 27.81 -14.39 -22.70
N VAL A 77 26.87 -15.11 -22.08
CA VAL A 77 26.61 -16.54 -22.33
C VAL A 77 25.94 -16.77 -23.68
N CYS A 78 25.02 -15.88 -24.06
CA CYS A 78 24.24 -16.01 -25.30
C CYS A 78 24.64 -15.01 -26.38
N ASN A 79 25.60 -14.12 -26.09
CA ASN A 79 26.11 -13.09 -26.98
C ASN A 79 25.00 -12.21 -27.60
N ARG A 80 23.98 -11.85 -26.80
CA ARG A 80 22.80 -11.06 -27.20
C ARG A 80 22.68 -9.79 -26.37
N ARG A 81 22.21 -8.72 -27.01
CA ARG A 81 22.00 -7.39 -26.40
C ARG A 81 20.51 -7.11 -26.27
N PHE A 82 20.08 -6.62 -25.11
CA PHE A 82 18.70 -6.35 -24.73
C PHE A 82 18.53 -4.87 -24.39
N LYS A 83 17.45 -4.27 -24.88
CA LYS A 83 17.15 -2.85 -24.68
C LYS A 83 16.32 -2.57 -23.42
N ASP A 84 15.56 -3.57 -22.96
CA ASP A 84 14.63 -3.47 -21.82
C ASP A 84 15.01 -4.49 -20.74
N ASP A 85 14.98 -4.08 -19.46
CA ASP A 85 15.31 -4.89 -18.28
C ASP A 85 14.47 -6.17 -18.20
N LEU A 86 13.16 -6.05 -18.44
CA LEU A 86 12.20 -7.16 -18.39
C LEU A 86 12.57 -8.26 -19.38
N LYS A 87 12.93 -7.88 -20.62
CA LYS A 87 13.34 -8.84 -21.67
C LYS A 87 14.68 -9.49 -21.36
N PHE A 88 15.58 -8.78 -20.67
CA PHE A 88 16.85 -9.36 -20.21
C PHE A 88 16.63 -10.40 -19.10
N VAL A 89 15.77 -10.09 -18.12
CA VAL A 89 15.43 -11.04 -17.04
C VAL A 89 14.69 -12.26 -17.56
N GLU A 90 13.76 -12.08 -18.51
CA GLU A 90 13.10 -13.20 -19.21
C GLU A 90 14.10 -14.08 -19.96
N HIS A 91 15.09 -13.47 -20.63
CA HIS A 91 16.16 -14.21 -21.30
C HIS A 91 17.02 -15.02 -20.33
N LEU A 92 17.39 -14.47 -19.16
CA LEU A 92 18.15 -15.21 -18.13
C LEU A 92 17.39 -16.43 -17.58
N ASN A 93 16.06 -16.45 -17.71
CA ASN A 93 15.20 -17.57 -17.33
C ASN A 93 14.80 -18.45 -18.52
N SER A 94 15.20 -18.10 -19.74
CA SER A 94 14.87 -18.86 -20.94
C SER A 94 15.61 -20.20 -20.96
N LYS A 95 14.94 -21.23 -21.48
CA LYS A 95 15.50 -22.58 -21.64
C LYS A 95 16.80 -22.56 -22.45
N GLU A 96 16.88 -21.70 -23.45
CA GLU A 96 18.07 -21.52 -24.30
C GLU A 96 19.28 -21.02 -23.49
N HIS A 97 19.08 -20.00 -22.63
CA HIS A 97 20.14 -19.46 -21.78
C HIS A 97 20.63 -20.47 -20.74
N LEU A 98 19.70 -21.17 -20.09
CA LEU A 98 20.02 -22.17 -19.07
C LEU A 98 20.85 -23.32 -19.65
N VAL A 99 20.48 -23.83 -20.83
CA VAL A 99 21.26 -24.86 -21.53
C VAL A 99 22.65 -24.36 -21.91
N ASN A 100 22.76 -23.15 -22.46
CA ASN A 100 24.05 -22.55 -22.83
C ASN A 100 24.95 -22.24 -21.62
N SER A 101 24.38 -21.98 -20.44
CA SER A 101 25.11 -21.81 -19.19
C SER A 101 25.59 -23.12 -18.54
N GLY A 102 25.35 -24.27 -19.19
CA GLY A 102 25.75 -25.58 -18.71
C GLY A 102 24.76 -26.24 -17.75
N PHE A 103 23.54 -25.72 -17.65
CA PHE A 103 22.43 -26.36 -16.93
C PHE A 103 21.76 -27.38 -17.87
N SER A 104 22.14 -28.65 -17.77
CA SER A 104 21.40 -29.73 -18.44
C SER A 104 20.17 -30.10 -17.59
N HIS A 105 19.01 -30.11 -18.24
CA HIS A 105 17.69 -30.12 -17.59
C HIS A 105 17.29 -31.49 -16.98
N GLU A 106 18.16 -32.50 -16.98
CA GLU A 106 17.75 -33.87 -16.66
C GLU A 106 18.33 -34.44 -15.36
N SER A 107 19.54 -34.05 -14.93
CA SER A 107 20.18 -34.73 -13.79
C SER A 107 19.94 -34.10 -12.41
N GLU A 108 19.51 -32.83 -12.33
CA GLU A 108 19.33 -32.15 -11.04
C GLU A 108 17.87 -31.89 -10.64
N LEU A 109 16.94 -31.77 -11.60
CA LEU A 109 15.50 -31.65 -11.33
C LEU A 109 14.85 -32.98 -10.90
N GLN A 110 15.53 -34.11 -11.13
CA GLN A 110 15.14 -35.45 -10.69
C GLN A 110 15.97 -35.96 -9.49
N ARG A 111 16.63 -35.08 -8.72
CA ARG A 111 17.08 -35.50 -7.39
C ARG A 111 15.83 -35.58 -6.51
N GLU A 112 15.23 -36.76 -6.47
CA GLU A 112 14.20 -37.09 -5.50
C GLU A 112 14.69 -36.66 -4.11
N VAL A 113 13.96 -35.73 -3.50
CA VAL A 113 14.28 -35.26 -2.15
C VAL A 113 14.05 -36.43 -1.21
N THR A 114 15.13 -37.08 -0.81
CA THR A 114 15.03 -38.26 0.04
C THR A 114 14.63 -37.87 1.45
N LEU A 115 13.90 -38.75 2.12
CA LEU A 115 13.38 -38.53 3.48
C LEU A 115 14.52 -38.23 4.48
N GLU A 116 15.72 -38.78 4.23
CA GLU A 116 16.93 -38.49 4.99
C GLU A 116 17.47 -37.07 4.80
N GLN A 117 17.38 -36.49 3.59
CA GLN A 117 17.75 -35.09 3.34
C GLN A 117 16.81 -34.12 4.06
N VAL A 118 15.51 -34.44 4.12
CA VAL A 118 14.52 -33.65 4.86
C VAL A 118 14.76 -33.74 6.37
N LYS A 119 15.00 -34.93 6.91
CA LYS A 119 15.35 -35.12 8.32
C LYS A 119 16.62 -34.36 8.69
N GLU A 120 17.65 -34.41 7.86
CA GLU A 120 18.89 -33.70 8.10
C GLU A 120 18.69 -32.17 8.06
N ARG A 121 17.87 -31.68 7.13
CA ARG A 121 17.53 -30.25 7.08
C ARG A 121 16.72 -29.80 8.30
N LEU A 122 15.79 -30.62 8.76
CA LEU A 122 15.01 -30.37 9.99
C LEU A 122 15.90 -30.40 11.23
N ARG A 123 16.87 -31.32 11.32
CA ARG A 123 17.87 -31.33 12.41
C ARG A 123 18.74 -30.08 12.39
N GLN A 124 19.19 -29.63 11.21
CA GLN A 124 19.95 -28.38 11.08
C GLN A 124 19.13 -27.16 11.51
N LEU A 125 17.85 -27.10 11.16
CA LEU A 125 16.95 -26.03 11.58
C LEU A 125 16.67 -26.07 13.09
N LYS A 126 16.45 -27.26 13.64
CA LYS A 126 16.26 -27.47 15.09
C LYS A 126 17.50 -27.09 15.88
N ALA A 127 18.69 -27.52 15.45
CA ALA A 127 19.96 -27.15 16.08
C ALA A 127 20.24 -25.64 15.95
N LYS A 128 19.83 -25.01 14.84
CA LYS A 128 19.94 -23.55 14.69
C LYS A 128 18.98 -22.83 15.64
N MET A 129 17.74 -23.31 15.80
CA MET A 129 16.79 -22.78 16.78
C MET A 129 17.28 -22.96 18.23
N GLU A 130 17.77 -24.14 18.58
CA GLU A 130 18.30 -24.42 19.93
C GLU A 130 19.53 -23.58 20.23
N ARG A 131 20.48 -23.43 19.31
CA ARG A 131 21.60 -22.48 19.46
C ARG A 131 21.15 -21.02 19.54
N SER A 132 20.01 -20.67 18.95
CA SER A 132 19.42 -19.33 19.07
C SER A 132 18.75 -19.13 20.44
N ARG A 133 18.20 -20.21 21.00
CA ARG A 133 17.52 -20.26 22.29
C ARG A 133 18.48 -20.33 23.47
N GLU A 134 19.59 -21.06 23.34
CA GLU A 134 20.69 -21.09 24.32
C GLU A 134 21.51 -19.79 24.34
N LYS A 135 21.56 -19.07 23.20
CA LYS A 135 22.14 -17.72 23.13
C LYS A 135 21.17 -16.61 23.52
N ALA A 136 19.93 -16.94 23.88
CA ALA A 136 19.01 -15.96 24.44
C ALA A 136 19.38 -15.75 25.91
N PRO A 137 19.87 -14.56 26.31
CA PRO A 137 20.07 -14.28 27.73
C PRO A 137 18.71 -14.38 28.44
N GLU A 138 18.71 -14.91 29.66
CA GLU A 138 17.55 -14.84 30.54
C GLU A 138 17.42 -13.39 31.00
N VAL A 139 16.52 -12.64 30.37
CA VAL A 139 16.34 -11.20 30.58
C VAL A 139 14.96 -11.00 31.20
N ASP A 140 14.94 -10.39 32.38
CA ASP A 140 13.74 -9.94 33.09
C ASP A 140 12.78 -9.19 32.13
N PHE A 141 11.48 -9.47 32.25
CA PHE A 141 10.43 -9.05 31.30
C PHE A 141 10.42 -7.52 31.10
N ALA A 142 10.73 -6.76 32.15
CA ALA A 142 10.86 -5.30 32.10
C ALA A 142 12.00 -4.82 31.18
N THR A 143 13.15 -5.48 31.23
CA THR A 143 14.34 -5.13 30.44
C THR A 143 14.18 -5.55 28.96
N GLY A 144 13.42 -6.63 28.70
CA GLY A 144 13.06 -7.06 27.34
C GLY A 144 12.14 -6.07 26.61
N VAL A 145 11.17 -5.49 27.32
CA VAL A 145 10.30 -4.42 26.79
C VAL A 145 11.12 -3.17 26.46
N GLN A 146 12.10 -2.84 27.30
CA GLN A 146 12.98 -1.68 27.10
C GLN A 146 13.90 -1.86 25.87
N GLN A 147 14.48 -3.05 25.68
CA GLN A 147 15.31 -3.36 24.50
C GLN A 147 14.49 -3.45 23.21
N MET A 148 13.24 -3.89 23.26
CA MET A 148 12.32 -3.84 22.12
C MET A 148 11.95 -2.40 21.76
N ARG A 149 11.69 -1.55 22.76
CA ARG A 149 11.45 -0.12 22.57
C ARG A 149 12.66 0.59 21.96
N GLU A 150 13.87 0.29 22.43
CA GLU A 150 15.11 0.83 21.87
C GLU A 150 15.37 0.34 20.44
N LYS A 151 15.10 -0.94 20.13
CA LYS A 151 15.20 -1.45 18.75
C LYS A 151 14.18 -0.79 17.83
N TYR A 152 12.96 -0.56 18.31
CA TYR A 152 11.91 0.16 17.59
C TYR A 152 12.31 1.62 17.36
N GLU A 153 12.85 2.30 18.38
CA GLU A 153 13.37 3.67 18.28
C GLU A 153 14.58 3.76 17.34
N GLN A 154 15.49 2.79 17.34
CA GLN A 154 16.60 2.71 16.39
C GLN A 154 16.12 2.50 14.95
N GLN A 155 15.07 1.69 14.74
CA GLN A 155 14.45 1.56 13.41
C GLN A 155 13.76 2.85 12.97
N LYS A 156 13.07 3.54 13.89
CA LYS A 156 12.45 4.86 13.67
C LYS A 156 13.50 5.91 13.32
N GLN A 157 14.64 5.94 14.03
CA GLN A 157 15.77 6.82 13.72
C GLN A 157 16.40 6.50 12.36
N LYS A 158 16.57 5.22 12.00
CA LYS A 158 17.05 4.82 10.66
C LYS A 158 16.09 5.25 9.54
N LYS A 159 14.78 5.15 9.75
CA LYS A 159 13.76 5.66 8.81
C LYS A 159 13.83 7.19 8.69
N LYS A 160 13.93 7.91 9.81
CA LYS A 160 14.10 9.39 9.82
C LYS A 160 15.41 9.84 9.15
N ALA A 161 16.52 9.14 9.38
CA ALA A 161 17.81 9.44 8.76
C ALA A 161 17.80 9.17 7.25
N LYS A 162 17.11 8.13 6.78
CA LYS A 162 16.87 7.90 5.35
C LYS A 162 15.99 8.99 4.72
N LYS A 163 14.99 9.51 5.45
CA LYS A 163 14.15 10.63 5.02
C LYS A 163 14.95 11.94 4.94
N ARG A 164 15.77 12.25 5.95
CA ARG A 164 16.69 13.40 5.94
C ARG A 164 17.72 13.32 4.81
N LYS A 165 18.34 12.16 4.58
CA LYS A 165 19.24 11.95 3.44
C LYS A 165 18.56 12.04 2.07
N ARG A 166 17.24 11.88 1.99
CA ARG A 166 16.47 12.15 0.77
C ARG A 166 16.22 13.65 0.59
N GLN A 167 15.96 14.37 1.67
CA GLN A 167 15.78 15.82 1.67
C GLN A 167 17.10 16.58 1.40
N GLU A 168 18.22 16.12 1.96
CA GLU A 168 19.57 16.70 1.72
C GLU A 168 20.13 16.43 0.31
N ARG A 169 19.47 15.58 -0.49
CA ARG A 169 19.86 15.28 -1.88
C ARG A 169 19.06 16.09 -2.92
N GLN A 170 18.16 16.98 -2.50
CA GLN A 170 17.49 17.93 -3.39
C GLN A 170 18.39 19.16 -3.58
N ASP A 171 18.71 19.47 -4.84
CA ASP A 171 19.46 20.64 -5.28
C ASP A 171 18.62 21.93 -5.08
N PRO A 172 19.20 23.10 -4.75
CA PRO A 172 18.44 24.34 -4.47
C PRO A 172 17.76 25.01 -5.68
N ASP A 173 17.83 24.41 -6.88
CA ASP A 173 17.30 25.00 -8.12
C ASP A 173 15.92 24.42 -8.53
N VAL A 174 15.26 23.67 -7.64
CA VAL A 174 13.95 23.02 -7.87
C VAL A 174 12.81 23.69 -7.09
N ASP A 175 13.07 24.83 -6.45
CA ASP A 175 12.10 25.53 -5.59
C ASP A 175 10.93 26.18 -6.35
N ALA A 176 10.93 26.13 -7.69
CA ALA A 176 9.80 26.60 -8.51
C ALA A 176 8.76 25.51 -8.84
N GLU A 177 9.13 24.22 -8.83
CA GLU A 177 8.24 23.12 -9.24
C GLU A 177 7.53 22.44 -8.03
N ASP A 178 8.12 22.48 -6.82
CA ASP A 178 7.48 21.90 -5.63
C ASP A 178 6.28 22.73 -5.12
N LEU A 179 6.20 24.02 -5.50
CA LEU A 179 4.99 24.84 -5.32
C LEU A 179 3.87 24.42 -6.29
N GLU A 180 4.23 23.88 -7.46
CA GLU A 180 3.29 23.36 -8.43
C GLU A 180 2.80 21.97 -8.02
N VAL A 181 3.64 21.15 -7.36
CA VAL A 181 3.21 19.88 -6.73
C VAL A 181 2.25 20.13 -5.55
N LYS A 182 2.45 21.20 -4.79
CA LYS A 182 1.47 21.66 -3.77
C LYS A 182 0.15 22.18 -4.39
N LYS A 183 0.19 22.74 -5.60
CA LYS A 183 -1.02 23.03 -6.39
C LYS A 183 -1.65 21.76 -7.00
N LEU A 184 -0.85 20.76 -7.34
CA LEU A 184 -1.26 19.44 -7.86
C LEU A 184 -1.89 18.53 -6.78
N MET A 185 -1.73 18.87 -5.50
CA MET A 185 -2.51 18.27 -4.40
C MET A 185 -3.94 18.85 -4.30
N GLY A 186 -4.45 19.50 -5.36
CA GLY A 186 -5.88 19.75 -5.54
C GLY A 186 -6.47 20.91 -4.73
N PHE A 187 -5.65 21.84 -4.24
CA PHE A 187 -6.14 23.01 -3.50
C PHE A 187 -5.47 24.29 -4.01
N GLY A 188 -6.04 24.86 -5.07
CA GLY A 188 -5.64 26.13 -5.65
C GLY A 188 -6.72 26.67 -6.59
N SER A 189 -7.31 27.80 -6.21
CA SER A 189 -8.44 28.47 -6.86
C SER A 189 -8.25 28.71 -8.37
N PHE A 190 -9.35 28.53 -9.11
CA PHE A 190 -9.50 28.71 -10.55
C PHE A 190 -9.38 30.18 -10.99
N LYS A 191 -8.65 30.41 -12.09
CA LYS A 191 -9.03 31.34 -13.17
C LYS A 191 -8.23 31.06 -14.44
N ASN A 192 -8.78 30.23 -15.33
CA ASN A 192 -8.66 30.40 -16.78
C ASN A 192 -9.69 29.53 -17.51
N LYS A 193 -10.36 30.10 -18.51
CA LYS A 193 -11.50 29.48 -19.20
C LYS A 193 -11.09 28.46 -20.28
N ASP A 194 -9.81 28.15 -20.44
CA ASP A 194 -9.31 27.33 -21.55
C ASP A 194 -8.26 26.27 -21.17
N GLU A 195 -8.08 25.93 -19.88
CA GLU A 195 -7.22 24.82 -19.46
C GLU A 195 -8.00 23.51 -19.27
N LYS A 196 -7.44 22.40 -19.76
CA LYS A 196 -8.01 21.06 -19.58
C LYS A 196 -8.15 20.77 -18.09
N ARG A 197 -9.40 20.60 -17.61
CA ARG A 197 -9.68 20.19 -16.23
C ARG A 197 -8.94 18.88 -15.91
N GLU A 198 -8.09 18.91 -14.89
CA GLU A 198 -7.32 17.77 -14.40
C GLU A 198 -8.20 16.74 -13.66
N PHE A 199 -9.19 17.22 -12.91
CA PHE A 199 -10.15 16.38 -12.19
C PHE A 199 -11.57 16.51 -12.75
N ARG A 200 -12.33 15.42 -12.69
CA ARG A 200 -13.77 15.45 -13.00
C ARG A 200 -14.59 16.23 -11.98
N ILE A 201 -14.21 16.11 -10.71
CA ILE A 201 -14.80 16.84 -9.59
C ILE A 201 -13.68 17.71 -8.99
N SER A 202 -13.81 19.03 -9.08
CA SER A 202 -12.79 19.96 -8.55
C SER A 202 -13.32 20.92 -7.51
N ASN A 203 -14.63 20.97 -7.30
CA ASN A 203 -15.28 21.89 -6.39
C ASN A 203 -16.65 21.33 -5.95
N LEU A 204 -17.27 21.97 -4.95
CA LEU A 204 -18.55 21.55 -4.39
C LEU A 204 -19.73 21.70 -5.36
N LYS A 205 -19.61 22.58 -6.36
CA LYS A 205 -20.62 22.69 -7.42
C LYS A 205 -20.62 21.45 -8.31
N ASP A 206 -19.45 20.96 -8.72
CA ASP A 206 -19.33 19.71 -9.47
C ASP A 206 -19.87 18.53 -8.63
N ALA A 207 -19.58 18.49 -7.32
CA ALA A 207 -20.12 17.47 -6.40
C ALA A 207 -21.67 17.51 -6.32
N SER A 208 -22.25 18.71 -6.25
CA SER A 208 -23.71 18.88 -6.26
C SER A 208 -24.34 18.43 -7.58
N LEU A 209 -23.67 18.69 -8.72
CA LEU A 209 -24.16 18.28 -10.05
C LEU A 209 -24.25 16.77 -10.23
N ILE A 210 -23.42 16.00 -9.53
CA ILE A 210 -23.46 14.52 -9.55
C ILE A 210 -24.37 13.93 -8.45
N GLY A 211 -25.10 14.78 -7.72
CA GLY A 211 -26.11 14.37 -6.74
C GLY A 211 -25.55 14.03 -5.36
N LEU A 212 -24.34 14.47 -5.01
CA LEU A 212 -23.84 14.31 -3.65
C LEU A 212 -24.52 15.33 -2.72
N ASN A 213 -25.15 14.82 -1.67
CA ASN A 213 -25.85 15.62 -0.65
C ASN A 213 -25.05 15.74 0.66
N SER A 214 -23.91 15.06 0.76
CA SER A 214 -22.96 15.18 1.87
C SER A 214 -21.55 14.97 1.33
N VAL A 215 -20.59 15.77 1.81
CA VAL A 215 -19.19 15.74 1.39
C VAL A 215 -18.26 15.89 2.59
N THR A 216 -17.15 15.16 2.57
CA THR A 216 -16.04 15.35 3.51
C THR A 216 -14.88 15.99 2.77
N LEU A 217 -14.46 17.18 3.19
CA LEU A 217 -13.29 17.87 2.64
C LEU A 217 -12.09 17.68 3.57
N ALA A 218 -11.03 17.04 3.07
CA ALA A 218 -9.86 16.69 3.86
C ALA A 218 -8.74 17.74 3.76
N PHE A 219 -8.21 18.15 4.92
CA PHE A 219 -7.15 19.14 5.06
C PHE A 219 -6.08 18.67 6.04
N LEU A 220 -4.81 18.82 5.67
CA LEU A 220 -3.69 18.44 6.55
C LEU A 220 -3.62 19.30 7.81
N THR A 221 -4.03 20.56 7.70
CA THR A 221 -4.16 21.52 8.80
C THR A 221 -2.92 21.56 9.72
N ASN A 222 -1.82 22.12 9.24
CA ASN A 222 -0.53 22.11 9.95
C ASN A 222 -0.36 23.23 10.99
N ASP A 223 -1.40 23.50 11.80
CA ASP A 223 -1.52 24.57 12.84
C ASP A 223 -2.35 25.83 12.48
N ARG A 224 -2.85 25.91 11.25
CA ARG A 224 -3.70 26.99 10.76
C ARG A 224 -4.79 26.47 9.84
N TYR A 225 -5.76 27.33 9.56
CA TYR A 225 -6.96 27.02 8.80
C TYR A 225 -7.04 27.76 7.46
N GLU A 226 -5.97 28.39 6.96
CA GLU A 226 -6.07 29.23 5.74
C GLU A 226 -6.56 28.43 4.53
N GLU A 227 -6.22 27.13 4.45
CA GLU A 227 -6.71 26.22 3.41
C GLU A 227 -8.24 26.05 3.49
N ILE A 228 -8.80 25.92 4.68
CA ILE A 228 -10.26 25.82 4.87
C ILE A 228 -10.93 27.18 4.65
N GLU A 229 -10.29 28.27 5.08
CA GLU A 229 -10.82 29.63 4.91
C GLU A 229 -11.03 29.99 3.44
N GLN A 230 -10.18 29.47 2.53
CA GLN A 230 -10.34 29.65 1.08
C GLN A 230 -11.60 28.98 0.51
N TRP A 231 -12.19 28.01 1.23
CA TRP A 231 -13.37 27.27 0.80
C TRP A 231 -14.67 27.78 1.44
N ILE A 232 -14.62 28.80 2.30
CA ILE A 232 -15.80 29.28 3.03
C ILE A 232 -16.99 29.57 2.10
N ASP A 233 -16.76 30.28 0.99
CA ASP A 233 -17.85 30.64 0.09
C ASP A 233 -18.46 29.42 -0.62
N ASP A 234 -17.62 28.44 -0.99
CA ASP A 234 -18.07 27.19 -1.61
C ASP A 234 -18.85 26.33 -0.60
N ILE A 235 -18.34 26.21 0.64
CA ILE A 235 -18.98 25.47 1.74
C ILE A 235 -20.37 26.04 2.00
N ARG A 236 -20.50 27.37 2.09
CA ARG A 236 -21.77 28.05 2.36
C ARG A 236 -22.79 27.92 1.23
N GLN A 237 -22.31 27.74 0.00
CA GLN A 237 -23.17 27.59 -1.18
C GLN A 237 -23.57 26.14 -1.44
N PHE A 238 -22.89 25.16 -0.83
CA PHE A 238 -23.23 23.76 -0.98
C PHE A 238 -24.57 23.45 -0.30
N PRO A 239 -25.57 22.91 -1.02
CA PRO A 239 -26.90 22.69 -0.46
C PRO A 239 -26.97 21.50 0.51
N GLY A 240 -25.94 20.66 0.52
CA GLY A 240 -25.84 19.47 1.35
C GLY A 240 -25.05 19.70 2.63
N GLN A 241 -24.73 18.61 3.32
CA GLN A 241 -23.87 18.63 4.51
C GLN A 241 -22.39 18.69 4.11
N VAL A 242 -21.63 19.54 4.79
CA VAL A 242 -20.18 19.57 4.68
C VAL A 242 -19.58 19.13 6.00
N ILE A 243 -18.67 18.15 5.93
CA ILE A 243 -17.81 17.70 7.02
C ILE A 243 -16.39 18.12 6.67
N ILE A 244 -15.68 18.71 7.63
CA ILE A 244 -14.26 19.06 7.46
C ILE A 244 -13.41 17.99 8.13
N SER A 245 -12.61 17.26 7.35
CA SER A 245 -11.63 16.32 7.88
C SER A 245 -10.31 17.03 8.14
N ILE A 246 -9.81 16.91 9.38
CA ILE A 246 -8.60 17.56 9.88
C ILE A 246 -7.58 16.48 10.25
N GLY A 247 -6.38 16.56 9.68
CA GLY A 247 -5.25 15.70 10.03
C GLY A 247 -4.68 14.94 8.84
N GLY A 248 -4.89 13.63 8.77
CA GLY A 248 -4.35 12.75 7.73
C GLY A 248 -2.86 12.47 7.84
N ALA A 249 -2.33 11.70 6.88
CA ALA A 249 -0.99 11.11 6.89
C ALA A 249 0.19 12.02 7.32
N THR A 250 0.13 13.32 7.03
CA THR A 250 1.19 14.28 7.37
C THR A 250 0.72 15.51 8.15
N GLY A 251 -0.55 15.56 8.55
CA GLY A 251 -1.09 16.68 9.30
C GLY A 251 -0.47 16.79 10.69
N GLU A 252 -0.30 18.02 11.18
CA GLU A 252 0.26 18.27 12.51
C GLU A 252 -0.69 19.01 13.45
N TYR A 253 -1.99 19.00 13.19
CA TYR A 253 -3.00 19.56 14.08
C TYR A 253 -3.01 18.89 15.47
N PRO A 254 -3.29 19.61 16.57
CA PRO A 254 -3.32 21.08 16.74
C PRO A 254 -1.91 21.66 16.94
N SER A 255 -1.78 22.99 17.01
CA SER A 255 -0.48 23.62 17.35
C SER A 255 0.05 23.10 18.69
N ASP A 256 1.36 22.91 18.80
CA ASP A 256 1.99 22.52 20.07
C ASP A 256 2.06 23.70 21.07
N CYS A 257 2.00 24.95 20.60
CA CYS A 257 2.24 26.15 21.41
C CYS A 257 0.98 26.79 22.02
N ARG A 258 -0.19 26.59 21.41
CA ARG A 258 -1.45 27.22 21.87
C ARG A 258 -2.11 26.44 22.99
N SER A 259 -2.96 27.08 23.78
CA SER A 259 -3.77 26.36 24.76
C SER A 259 -4.89 25.53 24.09
N VAL A 260 -5.56 24.67 24.86
CA VAL A 260 -6.74 23.93 24.39
C VAL A 260 -7.87 24.90 24.07
N GLU A 261 -8.06 25.91 24.91
CA GLU A 261 -9.14 26.89 24.84
C GLU A 261 -8.94 27.83 23.64
N GLU A 262 -7.70 28.22 23.36
CA GLU A 262 -7.35 29.03 22.18
C GLU A 262 -7.63 28.27 20.88
N GLU A 263 -7.21 26.99 20.79
CA GLU A 263 -7.46 26.17 19.61
C GLU A 263 -8.95 25.90 19.40
N ALA A 264 -9.69 25.60 20.49
CA ALA A 264 -11.14 25.41 20.43
C ALA A 264 -11.86 26.69 19.98
N SER A 265 -11.48 27.86 20.51
CA SER A 265 -12.09 29.14 20.13
C SER A 265 -11.90 29.43 18.65
N ARG A 266 -10.70 29.19 18.10
CA ARG A 266 -10.41 29.36 16.67
C ARG A 266 -11.22 28.40 15.80
N LEU A 267 -11.33 27.14 16.22
CA LEU A 267 -12.12 26.15 15.49
C LEU A 267 -13.62 26.50 15.53
N ILE A 268 -14.14 26.94 16.67
CA ILE A 268 -15.52 27.43 16.81
C ILE A 268 -15.78 28.61 15.87
N GLU A 269 -14.88 29.60 15.82
CA GLU A 269 -15.02 30.74 14.93
C GLU A 269 -15.03 30.30 13.46
N LEU A 270 -14.16 29.38 13.08
CA LEU A 270 -14.12 28.82 11.73
C LEU A 270 -15.43 28.10 11.37
N VAL A 271 -15.93 27.23 12.25
CA VAL A 271 -17.21 26.55 12.08
C VAL A 271 -18.34 27.56 11.89
N ALA A 272 -18.42 28.59 12.75
CA ALA A 272 -19.45 29.61 12.68
C ALA A 272 -19.39 30.46 11.40
N ARG A 273 -18.17 30.78 10.92
CA ARG A 273 -17.96 31.55 9.69
C ARG A 273 -18.27 30.75 8.43
N ALA A 274 -17.85 29.48 8.40
CA ALA A 274 -17.97 28.61 7.24
C ALA A 274 -19.34 27.89 7.15
N GLY A 275 -19.97 27.62 8.28
CA GLY A 275 -21.29 26.98 8.36
C GLY A 275 -21.30 25.46 8.14
N PHE A 276 -20.14 24.78 8.18
CA PHE A 276 -20.11 23.32 8.13
C PHE A 276 -20.62 22.70 9.45
N THR A 277 -21.18 21.50 9.37
CA THR A 277 -21.98 20.92 10.45
C THR A 277 -21.31 19.73 11.15
N GLY A 278 -20.08 19.41 10.77
CA GLY A 278 -19.33 18.35 11.41
C GLY A 278 -17.84 18.37 11.09
N ILE A 279 -17.10 17.62 11.89
CA ILE A 279 -15.67 17.41 11.74
C ILE A 279 -15.38 15.91 11.69
N ASP A 280 -14.45 15.56 10.83
CA ASP A 280 -13.79 14.26 10.84
C ASP A 280 -12.36 14.43 11.38
N LEU A 281 -11.99 13.60 12.34
CA LEU A 281 -10.66 13.60 12.93
C LEU A 281 -9.87 12.46 12.31
N ASP A 282 -9.08 12.79 11.29
CA ASP A 282 -8.22 11.82 10.62
C ASP A 282 -6.88 11.77 11.35
N ILE A 283 -6.73 10.82 12.28
CA ILE A 283 -5.59 10.76 13.20
C ILE A 283 -4.68 9.60 12.81
N GLU A 284 -3.56 9.95 12.18
CA GLU A 284 -2.62 8.99 11.63
C GLU A 284 -1.16 9.26 12.03
N GLY A 285 -0.30 8.32 11.66
CA GLY A 285 1.14 8.50 11.66
C GLY A 285 1.69 8.99 13.01
N THR A 286 2.51 10.04 12.96
CA THR A 286 3.18 10.55 14.16
C THR A 286 2.26 11.31 15.12
N VAL A 287 1.07 11.73 14.68
CA VAL A 287 0.08 12.33 15.57
C VAL A 287 -0.57 11.24 16.40
N LEU A 288 -0.96 10.13 15.79
CA LEU A 288 -1.56 8.98 16.47
C LEU A 288 -0.66 8.43 17.59
N GLU A 289 0.65 8.30 17.31
CA GLU A 289 1.66 7.85 18.29
C GLU A 289 1.90 8.87 19.44
N ARG A 290 1.43 10.12 19.32
CA ARG A 290 1.63 11.18 20.32
C ARG A 290 0.38 11.35 21.17
N HIS A 291 0.25 10.51 22.19
CA HIS A 291 -0.87 10.50 23.14
C HIS A 291 -1.20 11.89 23.73
N SER A 292 -0.19 12.72 24.05
CA SER A 292 -0.44 14.09 24.54
C SER A 292 -1.17 14.97 23.53
N LYS A 293 -0.89 14.79 22.23
CA LYS A 293 -1.51 15.54 21.14
C LYS A 293 -2.91 15.05 20.86
N VAL A 294 -3.12 13.74 20.86
CA VAL A 294 -4.46 13.13 20.75
C VAL A 294 -5.35 13.51 21.94
N ALA A 295 -4.83 13.53 23.17
CA ALA A 295 -5.56 14.05 24.34
C ALA A 295 -5.92 15.53 24.19
N LYS A 296 -5.05 16.32 23.57
CA LYS A 296 -5.34 17.73 23.29
C LYS A 296 -6.46 17.87 22.26
N ILE A 297 -6.44 17.09 21.18
CA ILE A 297 -7.51 17.02 20.17
C ILE A 297 -8.85 16.68 20.86
N ALA A 298 -8.88 15.62 21.67
CA ALA A 298 -10.10 15.18 22.35
C ALA A 298 -10.72 16.29 23.23
N LYS A 299 -9.89 17.03 23.98
CA LYS A 299 -10.36 18.17 24.78
C LYS A 299 -10.86 19.34 23.93
N ILE A 300 -10.16 19.68 22.85
CA ILE A 300 -10.58 20.73 21.91
C ILE A 300 -11.95 20.39 21.33
N ILE A 301 -12.11 19.16 20.82
CA ILE A 301 -13.35 18.73 20.17
C ILE A 301 -14.51 18.63 21.16
N ASN A 302 -14.25 18.23 22.40
CA ASN A 302 -15.28 18.31 23.45
C ASN A 302 -15.75 19.76 23.70
N LEU A 303 -14.85 20.76 23.70
CA LEU A 303 -15.24 22.16 23.82
C LEU A 303 -16.04 22.66 22.61
N VAL A 304 -15.64 22.28 21.39
CA VAL A 304 -16.35 22.61 20.15
C VAL A 304 -17.75 22.01 20.17
N GLN A 305 -17.87 20.72 20.48
CA GLN A 305 -19.16 20.04 20.56
C GLN A 305 -20.03 20.57 21.70
N SER A 306 -19.44 20.96 22.84
CA SER A 306 -20.18 21.64 23.92
C SER A 306 -20.71 23.00 23.50
N HIS A 307 -20.03 23.70 22.58
CA HIS A 307 -20.47 25.00 22.06
C HIS A 307 -21.64 24.86 21.06
N PHE A 308 -21.55 23.92 20.12
CA PHE A 308 -22.58 23.75 19.08
C PHE A 308 -23.70 22.80 19.48
N GLY A 309 -23.50 21.95 20.49
CA GLY A 309 -24.42 20.90 20.93
C GLY A 309 -24.12 19.53 20.32
N GLU A 310 -24.80 18.50 20.83
CA GLU A 310 -24.59 17.09 20.45
C GLU A 310 -24.94 16.79 18.98
N GLN A 311 -25.69 17.67 18.31
CA GLN A 311 -25.98 17.57 16.88
C GLN A 311 -24.78 17.90 15.98
N PHE A 312 -23.72 18.50 16.54
CA PHE A 312 -22.48 18.74 15.79
C PHE A 312 -21.79 17.39 15.55
N TYR A 313 -21.73 16.99 14.28
CA TYR A 313 -21.27 15.66 13.88
C TYR A 313 -19.75 15.54 14.09
N VAL A 314 -19.32 14.46 14.73
CA VAL A 314 -17.91 14.12 14.91
C VAL A 314 -17.66 12.68 14.47
N SER A 315 -16.78 12.50 13.48
CA SER A 315 -16.22 11.20 13.14
C SER A 315 -14.73 11.12 13.50
N LEU A 316 -14.26 9.90 13.73
CA LEU A 316 -12.87 9.59 14.02
C LEU A 316 -12.38 8.60 12.96
N THR A 317 -11.55 9.07 12.04
CA THR A 317 -10.92 8.24 11.00
C THR A 317 -9.57 7.72 11.52
N LEU A 318 -9.40 6.40 11.52
CA LEU A 318 -8.23 5.72 12.09
C LEU A 318 -7.67 4.62 11.16
N PRO A 319 -6.35 4.43 11.17
CA PRO A 319 -5.74 3.31 10.48
C PRO A 319 -6.11 2.01 11.19
N ILE A 320 -6.26 0.94 10.41
CA ILE A 320 -6.46 -0.41 10.93
C ILE A 320 -5.40 -1.35 10.36
N GLU A 321 -4.95 -2.29 11.19
CA GLU A 321 -3.94 -3.29 10.87
C GLU A 321 -4.59 -4.56 10.30
N PHE A 322 -3.91 -5.19 9.35
CA PHE A 322 -4.41 -6.38 8.64
C PHE A 322 -4.66 -7.59 9.56
N GLU A 323 -3.82 -7.78 10.57
CA GLU A 323 -3.95 -8.88 11.51
C GLU A 323 -4.94 -8.61 12.65
N GLY A 324 -5.15 -7.33 13.01
CA GLY A 324 -5.67 -6.97 14.33
C GLY A 324 -6.75 -5.90 14.40
N GLY A 325 -7.18 -5.28 13.28
CA GLY A 325 -8.10 -4.16 13.35
C GLY A 325 -7.41 -2.92 13.92
N LEU A 326 -8.04 -2.19 14.84
CA LEU A 326 -7.41 -1.04 15.49
C LEU A 326 -6.21 -1.50 16.33
N ASN A 327 -5.05 -0.90 16.12
CA ASN A 327 -3.88 -1.14 16.97
C ASN A 327 -4.00 -0.43 18.33
N ASP A 328 -3.02 -0.64 19.21
CA ASP A 328 -3.05 -0.08 20.57
C ASP A 328 -3.16 1.46 20.61
N ASP A 329 -2.47 2.16 19.71
CA ASP A 329 -2.54 3.62 19.64
C ASP A 329 -3.90 4.11 19.11
N ALA A 330 -4.49 3.41 18.12
CA ALA A 330 -5.82 3.68 17.60
C ALA A 330 -6.91 3.43 18.65
N LEU A 331 -6.81 2.33 19.41
CA LEU A 331 -7.69 2.04 20.54
C LEU A 331 -7.54 3.07 21.66
N TRP A 332 -6.30 3.50 21.94
CA TRP A 332 -6.04 4.56 22.90
C TRP A 332 -6.68 5.87 22.47
N ALA A 333 -6.56 6.25 21.20
CA ALA A 333 -7.17 7.46 20.65
C ALA A 333 -8.70 7.44 20.79
N LEU A 334 -9.33 6.32 20.43
CA LEU A 334 -10.77 6.10 20.64
C LEU A 334 -11.16 6.31 22.11
N ASN A 335 -10.49 5.62 23.03
CA ASN A 335 -10.75 5.72 24.47
C ASN A 335 -10.50 7.13 25.02
N MET A 336 -9.53 7.86 24.46
CA MET A 336 -9.24 9.24 24.83
C MET A 336 -10.36 10.20 24.41
N MET A 337 -10.96 10.02 23.23
CA MET A 337 -12.14 10.79 22.80
C MET A 337 -13.30 10.61 23.79
N ILE A 338 -13.59 9.36 24.13
CA ILE A 338 -14.73 9.01 25.00
C ILE A 338 -14.52 9.50 26.43
N SER A 339 -13.33 9.27 26.99
CA SER A 339 -13.01 9.75 28.35
C SER A 339 -12.99 11.28 28.45
N SER A 340 -12.71 11.96 27.33
CA SER A 340 -12.85 13.41 27.21
C SER A 340 -14.29 13.89 26.94
N LYS A 341 -15.27 12.97 26.92
CA LYS A 341 -16.70 13.20 26.68
C LYS A 341 -17.06 13.66 25.27
N VAL A 342 -16.21 13.37 24.28
CA VAL A 342 -16.57 13.57 22.87
C VAL A 342 -17.61 12.53 22.48
N HIS A 343 -18.77 13.00 22.00
CA HIS A 343 -19.78 12.15 21.38
C HIS A 343 -19.37 11.84 19.93
N LEU A 344 -18.91 10.61 19.69
CA LEU A 344 -18.53 10.13 18.36
C LEU A 344 -19.76 9.56 17.64
N ASN A 345 -20.04 10.07 16.44
CA ASN A 345 -21.07 9.52 15.58
C ASN A 345 -20.55 8.28 14.83
N VAL A 346 -19.31 8.32 14.35
CA VAL A 346 -18.70 7.27 13.53
C VAL A 346 -17.23 7.09 13.88
N VAL A 347 -16.78 5.84 13.94
CA VAL A 347 -15.36 5.44 13.87
C VAL A 347 -15.11 4.87 12.49
N ASN A 348 -14.43 5.64 11.65
CA ASN A 348 -14.23 5.37 10.23
C ASN A 348 -12.90 4.65 9.99
N ALA A 349 -12.97 3.46 9.39
CA ALA A 349 -11.83 2.57 9.27
C ALA A 349 -11.12 2.73 7.93
N MET A 350 -9.83 3.08 7.95
CA MET A 350 -9.01 3.09 6.73
C MET A 350 -8.59 1.67 6.35
N ILE A 351 -9.42 1.01 5.54
CA ILE A 351 -9.23 -0.36 5.06
C ILE A 351 -8.26 -0.41 3.86
N MET A 352 -7.08 0.17 4.02
CA MET A 352 -6.09 0.42 2.97
C MET A 352 -4.65 0.26 3.49
N ASP A 353 -3.69 0.23 2.56
CA ASP A 353 -2.24 0.35 2.83
C ASP A 353 -1.70 -0.52 3.98
N TYR A 354 -2.04 -1.80 3.95
CA TYR A 354 -1.56 -2.75 4.96
C TYR A 354 -0.08 -3.12 4.82
N TYR A 355 0.55 -2.84 3.66
CA TYR A 355 1.93 -3.23 3.36
C TYR A 355 2.20 -4.72 3.56
N THR A 356 1.18 -5.55 3.33
CA THR A 356 1.22 -7.00 3.46
C THR A 356 0.85 -7.68 2.15
N LYS A 357 1.01 -9.00 2.10
CA LYS A 357 0.60 -9.80 0.94
C LYS A 357 -0.74 -10.48 1.23
N LEU A 358 -1.61 -10.52 0.22
CA LEU A 358 -2.82 -11.30 0.29
C LEU A 358 -2.50 -12.78 0.57
N PRO A 359 -3.25 -13.42 1.47
CA PRO A 359 -3.26 -14.87 1.61
C PRO A 359 -3.61 -15.55 0.27
N HIS A 360 -3.03 -16.73 0.03
CA HIS A 360 -3.27 -17.47 -1.21
C HIS A 360 -4.76 -17.79 -1.39
N GLY A 361 -5.32 -17.39 -2.53
CA GLY A 361 -6.74 -17.61 -2.86
C GLY A 361 -7.72 -16.62 -2.22
N SER A 362 -7.25 -15.57 -1.55
CA SER A 362 -8.08 -14.50 -1.00
C SER A 362 -8.12 -13.26 -1.90
N ASN A 363 -8.98 -12.30 -1.57
CA ASN A 363 -9.07 -10.98 -2.21
C ASN A 363 -9.24 -9.88 -1.15
N TRP A 364 -8.97 -8.64 -1.52
CA TRP A 364 -8.99 -7.52 -0.57
C TRP A 364 -10.38 -7.24 -0.03
N GLY A 365 -11.45 -7.48 -0.80
CA GLY A 365 -12.82 -7.33 -0.31
C GLY A 365 -13.11 -8.27 0.86
N ALA A 366 -12.77 -9.55 0.73
CA ALA A 366 -12.95 -10.56 1.77
C ALA A 366 -12.08 -10.30 3.00
N GLU A 367 -10.81 -9.94 2.80
CA GLU A 367 -9.91 -9.61 3.91
C GLU A 367 -10.32 -8.33 4.63
N ASN A 368 -10.73 -7.27 3.92
CA ASN A 368 -11.23 -6.05 4.55
C ASN A 368 -12.48 -6.32 5.40
N ILE A 369 -13.40 -7.18 4.94
CA ILE A 369 -14.54 -7.61 5.75
C ILE A 369 -14.08 -8.36 7.02
N ARG A 370 -13.03 -9.18 6.94
CA ARG A 370 -12.45 -9.85 8.11
C ARG A 370 -11.89 -8.84 9.11
N VAL A 371 -11.10 -7.87 8.65
CA VAL A 371 -10.51 -6.84 9.52
C VAL A 371 -11.59 -5.95 10.15
N LEU A 372 -12.62 -5.57 9.39
CA LEU A 372 -13.77 -4.81 9.90
C LEU A 372 -14.52 -5.58 11.00
N LYS A 373 -14.66 -6.90 10.89
CA LYS A 373 -15.28 -7.72 11.96
C LYS A 373 -14.46 -7.71 13.24
N GLU A 374 -13.13 -7.67 13.12
CA GLU A 374 -12.25 -7.54 14.28
C GLU A 374 -12.39 -6.15 14.91
N MET A 375 -12.42 -5.09 14.11
CA MET A 375 -12.69 -3.75 14.61
C MET A 375 -14.06 -3.67 15.31
N ASN A 376 -15.11 -4.27 14.76
CA ASN A 376 -16.41 -4.34 15.41
C ASN A 376 -16.32 -5.02 16.78
N ARG A 377 -15.59 -6.14 16.89
CA ARG A 377 -15.33 -6.81 18.17
C ARG A 377 -14.65 -5.86 19.17
N GLN A 378 -13.66 -5.09 18.72
CA GLN A 378 -12.96 -4.11 19.56
C GLN A 378 -13.90 -2.97 20.00
N LEU A 379 -14.72 -2.42 19.11
CA LEU A 379 -15.69 -1.39 19.45
C LEU A 379 -16.71 -1.89 20.49
N ARG A 380 -17.23 -3.11 20.32
CA ARG A 380 -18.15 -3.73 21.29
C ARG A 380 -17.53 -3.82 22.69
N LEU A 381 -16.26 -4.22 22.78
CA LEU A 381 -15.57 -4.39 24.05
C LEU A 381 -15.21 -3.05 24.72
N ASN A 382 -14.72 -2.08 23.95
CA ASN A 382 -14.30 -0.78 24.49
C ASN A 382 -15.50 0.13 24.81
N LEU A 383 -16.59 0.03 24.05
CA LEU A 383 -17.75 0.93 24.14
C LEU A 383 -18.98 0.27 24.78
N HIS A 384 -18.87 -1.01 25.17
CA HIS A 384 -19.98 -1.80 25.71
C HIS A 384 -21.21 -1.85 24.80
N LEU A 385 -20.99 -1.94 23.49
CA LEU A 385 -22.03 -1.97 22.46
C LEU A 385 -22.42 -3.40 22.08
N THR A 386 -23.66 -3.55 21.62
CA THR A 386 -24.07 -4.72 20.83
C THR A 386 -23.35 -4.75 19.48
N GLU A 387 -23.38 -5.90 18.79
CA GLU A 387 -22.77 -6.01 17.45
C GLU A 387 -23.39 -5.02 16.46
N GLU A 388 -24.72 -4.92 16.46
CA GLU A 388 -25.48 -4.04 15.57
C GLU A 388 -25.21 -2.57 15.87
N GLN A 389 -25.10 -2.19 17.14
CA GLN A 389 -24.73 -0.82 17.52
C GLN A 389 -23.31 -0.48 17.09
N ALA A 390 -22.36 -1.41 17.25
CA ALA A 390 -20.99 -1.20 16.78
C ALA A 390 -20.93 -1.04 15.25
N TRP A 391 -21.72 -1.78 14.47
CA TRP A 391 -21.83 -1.57 13.03
C TRP A 391 -22.44 -0.22 12.68
N ARG A 392 -23.48 0.21 13.41
CA ARG A 392 -24.09 1.55 13.29
C ARG A 392 -23.20 2.69 13.80
N MET A 393 -22.01 2.38 14.30
CA MET A 393 -20.95 3.36 14.58
C MET A 393 -19.73 3.16 13.68
N THR A 394 -19.70 2.14 12.83
CA THR A 394 -18.57 1.88 11.94
C THR A 394 -18.73 2.70 10.67
N GLY A 395 -17.61 3.29 10.22
CA GLY A 395 -17.42 3.77 8.86
C GLY A 395 -16.36 2.95 8.15
N LEU A 396 -16.38 2.96 6.82
CA LEU A 396 -15.31 2.37 6.01
C LEU A 396 -14.78 3.37 4.99
N CYS A 397 -13.46 3.40 4.85
CA CYS A 397 -12.71 4.25 3.94
C CYS A 397 -11.63 3.39 3.25
N PRO A 398 -11.92 2.71 2.13
CA PRO A 398 -10.90 2.12 1.28
C PRO A 398 -10.20 3.20 0.44
N MET A 399 -8.95 2.95 0.07
CA MET A 399 -8.31 3.61 -1.04
C MET A 399 -8.73 2.86 -2.32
N ILE A 400 -9.37 3.55 -3.26
CA ILE A 400 -9.90 2.90 -4.46
C ILE A 400 -8.79 2.59 -5.48
N GLY A 401 -8.84 1.42 -6.11
CA GLY A 401 -7.84 1.03 -7.10
C GLY A 401 -6.46 0.87 -6.50
N TYR A 402 -5.42 1.46 -7.12
CA TYR A 402 -4.05 1.30 -6.64
C TYR A 402 -3.81 2.02 -5.32
N ASN A 403 -3.20 1.32 -4.38
CA ASN A 403 -2.81 1.80 -3.07
C ASN A 403 -1.32 2.20 -3.02
N ASP A 404 -0.89 2.90 -1.97
CA ASP A 404 0.51 3.34 -1.80
C ASP A 404 1.47 2.14 -1.65
N ASP A 405 0.99 1.03 -1.09
CA ASP A 405 1.73 -0.23 -0.99
C ASP A 405 1.81 -1.03 -2.32
N ASN A 406 1.28 -0.49 -3.41
CA ASN A 406 1.16 -1.09 -4.76
C ASN A 406 0.16 -2.26 -4.85
N THR A 407 -0.65 -2.48 -3.83
CA THR A 407 -1.80 -3.38 -3.93
C THR A 407 -2.94 -2.70 -4.71
N VAL A 408 -3.92 -3.47 -5.15
CA VAL A 408 -5.06 -2.95 -5.94
C VAL A 408 -6.35 -3.38 -5.27
N PHE A 409 -7.13 -2.42 -4.79
CA PHE A 409 -8.49 -2.60 -4.33
C PHE A 409 -9.47 -2.43 -5.51
N SER A 410 -9.86 -3.54 -6.11
CA SER A 410 -10.63 -3.56 -7.36
C SER A 410 -12.08 -3.12 -7.17
N LEU A 411 -12.78 -2.85 -8.28
CA LEU A 411 -14.24 -2.62 -8.26
C LEU A 411 -15.03 -3.81 -7.68
N GLU A 412 -14.54 -5.04 -7.91
CA GLU A 412 -15.18 -6.24 -7.38
C GLU A 412 -14.98 -6.36 -5.86
N ASP A 413 -13.80 -5.98 -5.35
CA ASP A 413 -13.54 -5.87 -3.92
C ASP A 413 -14.45 -4.82 -3.27
N PHE A 414 -14.65 -3.69 -3.95
CA PHE A 414 -15.55 -2.64 -3.49
C PHE A 414 -17.01 -3.11 -3.44
N ASP A 415 -17.51 -3.79 -4.48
CA ASP A 415 -18.86 -4.38 -4.47
C ASP A 415 -19.08 -5.30 -3.27
N ARG A 416 -18.09 -6.16 -2.95
CA ARG A 416 -18.17 -7.05 -1.79
C ARG A 416 -18.29 -6.26 -0.49
N VAL A 417 -17.49 -5.21 -0.32
CA VAL A 417 -17.52 -4.36 0.87
C VAL A 417 -18.82 -3.57 0.97
N LEU A 418 -19.35 -3.04 -0.14
CA LEU A 418 -20.65 -2.34 -0.16
C LEU A 418 -21.81 -3.27 0.19
N ALA A 419 -21.84 -4.48 -0.37
CA ALA A 419 -22.84 -5.49 -0.02
C ALA A 419 -22.79 -5.84 1.47
N PHE A 420 -21.59 -6.02 2.02
CA PHE A 420 -21.41 -6.23 3.45
C PHE A 420 -21.89 -5.04 4.28
N ALA A 421 -21.50 -3.82 3.91
CA ALA A 421 -21.87 -2.59 4.60
C ALA A 421 -23.39 -2.40 4.66
N LYS A 422 -24.07 -2.63 3.53
CA LYS A 422 -25.54 -2.63 3.45
C LYS A 422 -26.16 -3.71 4.34
N SER A 423 -25.63 -4.94 4.30
CA SER A 423 -26.15 -6.06 5.11
C SER A 423 -26.03 -5.85 6.62
N LYS A 424 -25.02 -5.07 7.06
CA LYS A 424 -24.75 -4.77 8.47
C LYS A 424 -25.28 -3.42 8.93
N ASN A 425 -25.88 -2.62 8.04
CA ASN A 425 -26.30 -1.24 8.31
C ASN A 425 -25.15 -0.40 8.88
N VAL A 426 -23.99 -0.48 8.22
CA VAL A 426 -22.83 0.37 8.54
C VAL A 426 -23.21 1.84 8.40
N ALA A 427 -22.70 2.69 9.28
CA ALA A 427 -23.13 4.09 9.36
C ALA A 427 -22.62 4.96 8.21
N LEU A 428 -21.40 4.69 7.73
CA LEU A 428 -20.75 5.53 6.74
C LEU A 428 -19.93 4.70 5.74
N VAL A 429 -20.06 5.06 4.47
CA VAL A 429 -19.18 4.60 3.40
C VAL A 429 -18.52 5.84 2.79
N THR A 430 -17.21 5.97 2.98
CA THR A 430 -16.36 6.92 2.26
C THR A 430 -15.35 6.15 1.41
N TYR A 431 -14.47 6.86 0.71
CA TYR A 431 -13.29 6.29 0.10
C TYR A 431 -12.27 7.40 -0.22
N TRP A 432 -10.98 7.03 -0.27
CA TRP A 432 -9.92 7.90 -0.73
C TRP A 432 -9.67 7.66 -2.23
N ALA A 433 -10.03 8.57 -3.14
CA ALA A 433 -10.76 9.82 -2.97
C ALA A 433 -11.59 10.08 -4.23
N ILE A 434 -12.55 11.01 -4.18
CA ILE A 434 -13.40 11.32 -5.35
C ILE A 434 -12.59 11.81 -6.56
N ASN A 435 -11.49 12.54 -6.32
CA ASN A 435 -10.56 12.99 -7.36
C ASN A 435 -9.84 11.83 -8.06
N ARG A 436 -9.76 10.67 -7.41
CA ARG A 436 -9.16 9.44 -7.95
C ARG A 436 -10.15 8.60 -8.75
N ASP A 437 -11.45 8.84 -8.59
CA ASP A 437 -12.54 8.09 -9.24
C ASP A 437 -12.70 8.54 -10.71
N GLN A 438 -11.63 8.44 -11.47
CA GLN A 438 -11.54 8.79 -12.88
C GLN A 438 -10.55 7.88 -13.63
N VAL A 439 -10.77 7.73 -14.92
CA VAL A 439 -9.97 6.89 -15.81
C VAL A 439 -8.73 7.66 -16.27
N ALA A 440 -7.56 7.03 -16.18
CA ALA A 440 -6.33 7.60 -16.69
C ALA A 440 -6.36 7.72 -18.23
N PRO A 441 -5.87 8.83 -18.81
CA PRO A 441 -5.64 8.93 -20.24
C PRO A 441 -4.72 7.79 -20.72
N THR A 442 -4.93 7.30 -21.93
CA THR A 442 -4.17 6.15 -22.50
C THR A 442 -2.65 6.35 -22.47
N ARG A 443 -2.16 7.60 -22.47
CA ARG A 443 -0.73 7.94 -22.38
C ARG A 443 -0.14 7.75 -20.97
N ASP A 444 -0.96 7.85 -19.94
CA ASP A 444 -0.56 7.81 -18.53
C ASP A 444 -0.62 6.40 -17.93
N MET A 445 -1.25 5.45 -18.62
CA MET A 445 -1.25 4.02 -18.24
C MET A 445 0.16 3.41 -18.17
N LEU A 446 1.16 4.02 -18.82
CA LEU A 446 2.57 3.59 -18.75
C LEU A 446 3.31 4.15 -17.52
N LYS A 447 2.69 5.04 -16.73
CA LYS A 447 3.29 5.72 -15.56
C LYS A 447 2.39 5.64 -14.31
N LEU A 448 1.75 4.48 -14.10
CA LEU A 448 0.77 4.24 -13.02
C LEU A 448 1.20 4.78 -11.65
N LYS A 449 2.46 4.59 -11.25
CA LYS A 449 2.97 5.03 -9.94
C LYS A 449 2.99 6.55 -9.71
N LYS A 450 3.13 7.36 -10.76
CA LYS A 450 3.19 8.83 -10.62
C LYS A 450 1.80 9.46 -10.46
N ASN A 451 0.75 8.71 -10.79
CA ASN A 451 -0.58 9.26 -11.04
C ASN A 451 -1.64 8.66 -10.10
N VAL A 452 -1.25 7.88 -9.08
CA VAL A 452 -2.19 7.25 -8.15
C VAL A 452 -3.06 8.25 -7.39
N TYR A 453 -2.58 9.49 -7.17
CA TYR A 453 -3.35 10.55 -6.53
C TYR A 453 -4.40 11.20 -7.45
N ALA A 454 -4.26 11.02 -8.76
CA ALA A 454 -5.19 11.55 -9.75
C ALA A 454 -6.10 10.48 -10.39
N PHE A 455 -5.73 9.20 -10.33
CA PHE A 455 -6.49 8.12 -10.94
C PHE A 455 -6.37 6.85 -10.09
N SER A 456 -7.49 6.16 -9.89
CA SER A 456 -7.53 4.85 -9.20
C SER A 456 -6.86 3.76 -10.04
N ASN A 457 -6.91 3.90 -11.37
CA ASN A 457 -6.44 2.90 -12.34
C ASN A 457 -7.07 1.50 -12.19
N ALA A 458 -8.31 1.41 -11.68
CA ALA A 458 -9.01 0.13 -11.50
C ALA A 458 -10.44 0.13 -12.06
N GLN A 459 -10.81 1.17 -12.80
CA GLN A 459 -12.14 1.40 -13.34
C GLN A 459 -12.12 1.63 -14.85
N SER A 460 -13.26 1.40 -15.49
CA SER A 460 -13.44 1.55 -16.94
C SER A 460 -14.11 2.87 -17.31
N ARG A 461 -14.75 3.52 -16.33
CA ARG A 461 -15.49 4.76 -16.50
C ARG A 461 -15.21 5.73 -15.37
N ASP A 462 -15.31 7.02 -15.66
CA ASP A 462 -15.26 8.06 -14.62
C ASP A 462 -16.44 7.88 -13.66
N LEU A 463 -16.20 8.12 -12.37
CA LEU A 463 -17.17 8.06 -11.28
C LEU A 463 -17.86 6.68 -11.14
N GLU A 464 -17.10 5.61 -11.35
CA GLU A 464 -17.63 4.24 -11.27
C GLU A 464 -17.77 3.79 -9.81
N TYR A 465 -16.84 4.16 -8.93
CA TYR A 465 -16.96 3.90 -7.49
C TYR A 465 -18.12 4.70 -6.88
N CYS A 466 -18.24 6.00 -7.21
CA CYS A 466 -19.32 6.87 -6.78
C CYS A 466 -20.70 6.31 -7.16
N ARG A 467 -20.89 5.89 -8.41
CA ARG A 467 -22.15 5.29 -8.86
C ARG A 467 -22.47 3.99 -8.13
N LYS A 468 -21.48 3.14 -7.86
CA LYS A 468 -21.71 1.93 -7.06
C LYS A 468 -22.23 2.26 -5.67
N VAL A 469 -21.68 3.27 -4.98
CA VAL A 469 -22.22 3.70 -3.69
C VAL A 469 -23.68 4.13 -3.84
N GLN A 470 -23.99 4.93 -4.87
CA GLN A 470 -25.37 5.35 -5.15
C GLN A 470 -26.30 4.16 -5.40
N ASP A 471 -25.91 3.19 -6.23
CA ASP A 471 -26.71 2.02 -6.59
C ASP A 471 -26.99 1.08 -5.38
N TYR A 472 -26.09 1.05 -4.39
CA TYR A 472 -26.30 0.24 -3.19
C TYR A 472 -27.21 0.92 -2.17
N PHE A 473 -27.23 2.25 -2.07
CA PHE A 473 -27.86 2.98 -0.96
C PHE A 473 -29.00 3.93 -1.36
N HIS A 474 -29.24 4.13 -2.66
CA HIS A 474 -30.48 4.69 -3.21
C HIS A 474 -31.38 3.57 -3.76
#